data_AF-A0A2E5B7I2-F1
#
_entry.id   AF-A0A2E5B7I2-F1
#
_cell.length_a   1.000
_cell.length_b   1.000
_cell.length_c   1.000
_cell.angle_alpha   90.00
_cell.angle_beta   90.00
_cell.angle_gamma   90.00
#
_symmetry.space_group_name_H-M   'P 1'
#
loop_
_entity.id
_entity.type
_entity.pdbx_description
1 polymer ?
#
loop_
_entity_poly.entity_id
_entity_poly.type
_entity_poly.pdbx_seq_one_letter_code
_entity_poly.pdbx_strand_id
1 'polypeptide(L)' 'MSHYHYHCVSSAKAFGGEPEDYAPLHKWMDRGRAGTSKILHRMLCHHTQGIADGVALFGDTFTNS' A
#
# COMPACT_ATOMS: atom_id res chain seq x y z
N MET A 1 -5.12 3.38 15.51
CA MET A 1 -4.97 2.58 14.28
C MET A 1 -3.70 3.01 13.56
N SER A 2 -2.97 2.07 12.95
CA SER A 2 -1.76 2.37 12.17
C SER A 2 -2.07 3.22 10.94
N HIS A 3 -1.12 4.04 10.50
CA HIS A 3 -1.29 4.98 9.38
C HIS A 3 -1.80 4.31 8.09
N TYR A 4 -1.37 3.07 7.81
CA TYR A 4 -1.81 2.33 6.62
C TYR A 4 -3.29 1.94 6.63
N HIS A 5 -3.92 1.80 7.81
CA HIS A 5 -5.31 1.35 7.91
C HIS A 5 -6.29 2.40 7.39
N TYR A 6 -5.98 3.70 7.53
CA TYR A 6 -6.81 4.75 6.92
C TYR A 6 -6.83 4.64 5.39
N HIS A 7 -5.71 4.26 4.79
CA HIS A 7 -5.64 4.00 3.34
C HIS A 7 -6.44 2.77 2.96
N CYS A 8 -6.41 1.72 3.78
CA CYS A 8 -7.21 0.51 3.59
C CYS A 8 -8.71 0.83 3.57
N VAL A 9 -9.20 1.60 4.55
CA VAL A 9 -10.60 2.04 4.62
C VAL A 9 -10.96 2.90 3.41
N SER A 10 -10.06 3.78 2.97
CA SER A 10 -10.28 4.58 1.76
C SER A 10 -10.37 3.72 0.50
N SER A 11 -9.54 2.67 0.38
CA SER A 11 -9.58 1.75 -0.76
C SER A 11 -10.84 0.90 -0.76
N ALA A 12 -11.26 0.36 0.40
CA ALA A 12 -12.52 -0.38 0.50
C ALA A 12 -13.73 0.48 0.10
N LYS A 13 -13.75 1.76 0.51
CA LYS A 13 -14.78 2.72 0.07
C LYS A 13 -14.78 2.97 -1.44
N ALA A 14 -13.62 2.92 -2.10
CA ALA A 14 -13.49 3.22 -3.52
C ALA A 14 -13.72 2.00 -4.43
N PHE A 15 -13.32 0.80 -3.97
CA PHE A 15 -13.22 -0.39 -4.80
C PHE A 15 -14.00 -1.60 -4.27
N GLY A 16 -14.71 -1.47 -3.13
CA GLY A 16 -15.46 -2.56 -2.50
C GLY A 16 -14.60 -3.44 -1.59
N GLY A 17 -15.16 -4.56 -1.12
CA GLY A 17 -14.50 -5.47 -0.18
C GLY A 17 -14.27 -4.86 1.21
N GLU A 18 -13.43 -5.53 2.01
CA GLU A 18 -13.11 -5.11 3.37
C GLU A 18 -11.76 -4.39 3.44
N PRO A 19 -11.53 -3.45 4.39
CA PRO A 19 -10.24 -2.78 4.54
C PRO A 19 -9.05 -3.74 4.63
N GLU A 20 -9.24 -4.90 5.26
CA GLU A 20 -8.23 -5.93 5.46
C GLU A 20 -7.68 -6.48 4.13
N ASP A 21 -8.48 -6.51 3.06
CA ASP A 21 -8.07 -6.96 1.72
C ASP A 21 -6.94 -6.09 1.15
N TYR A 22 -6.91 -4.81 1.54
CA TYR A 22 -5.93 -3.82 1.06
C TYR A 22 -4.71 -3.70 1.99
N ALA A 23 -4.74 -4.35 3.15
CA ALA A 23 -3.67 -4.23 4.14
C ALA A 23 -2.29 -4.68 3.64
N PRO A 24 -2.15 -5.78 2.87
CA PRO A 24 -0.85 -6.19 2.32
C PRO A 24 -0.22 -5.11 1.43
N LEU A 25 -1.03 -4.51 0.54
CA LEU A 25 -0.59 -3.46 -0.38
C LEU A 25 -0.15 -2.20 0.37
N HIS A 26 -0.99 -1.69 1.28
CA HIS A 26 -0.70 -0.44 2.00
C HIS A 26 0.45 -0.57 2.99
N LYS A 27 0.60 -1.73 3.65
CA LYS A 27 1.79 -2.01 4.48
C LYS A 27 3.07 -2.03 3.65
N TRP A 28 3.02 -2.63 2.46
CA TRP A 28 4.18 -2.67 1.57
C TRP A 28 4.53 -1.27 1.05
N MET A 29 3.54 -0.46 0.65
CA MET A 29 3.79 0.93 0.22
C MET A 29 4.38 1.80 1.35
N ASP A 30 3.96 1.57 2.60
CA ASP A 30 4.49 2.27 3.77
C ASP A 30 5.80 1.66 4.32
N ARG A 31 6.40 0.61 3.69
CA ARG A 31 7.59 -0.08 4.24
C ARG A 31 8.80 0.82 4.45
N GLY A 32 8.93 1.90 3.67
CA GLY A 32 9.98 2.91 3.86
C GLY A 32 9.92 3.63 5.22
N ARG A 33 8.78 3.55 5.93
CA ARG A 33 8.61 4.14 7.26
C ARG A 33 9.47 3.47 8.33
N ALA A 34 9.95 2.26 8.06
CA ALA A 34 10.95 1.61 8.91
C ALA A 34 12.26 2.42 8.98
N GLY A 35 12.61 3.16 7.93
CA GLY A 35 13.81 4.01 7.89
C GLY A 35 13.57 5.48 8.23
N THR A 36 12.37 6.02 7.97
CA THR A 36 12.06 7.43 8.27
C THR A 36 10.56 7.69 8.40
N SER A 37 10.15 8.51 9.38
CA SER A 37 8.75 8.95 9.54
C SER A 37 8.38 10.13 8.62
N LYS A 38 9.34 10.75 7.95
CA LYS A 38 9.16 11.92 7.07
C LYS A 38 8.64 11.50 5.69
N ILE A 39 8.25 12.48 4.87
CA ILE A 39 7.79 12.26 3.49
C ILE A 39 8.76 11.43 2.63
N LEU A 40 10.05 11.44 2.99
CA LEU A 40 11.11 10.67 2.33
C LEU A 40 10.87 9.15 2.31
N HIS A 41 10.03 8.58 3.21
CA HIS A 41 9.69 7.15 3.12
C HIS A 41 9.08 6.78 1.76
N ARG A 42 8.44 7.74 1.09
CA ARG A 42 7.81 7.52 -0.22
C ARG A 42 8.83 7.23 -1.32
N MET A 43 10.10 7.63 -1.15
CA MET A 43 11.15 7.39 -2.13
C MET A 43 11.43 5.91 -2.40
N LEU A 44 10.96 4.98 -1.56
CA LEU A 44 11.18 3.54 -1.78
C LEU A 44 10.08 2.87 -2.60
N CYS A 45 8.81 3.19 -2.34
CA CYS A 45 7.67 2.47 -2.93
C CYS A 45 6.77 3.33 -3.83
N HIS A 46 7.01 4.64 -3.92
CA HIS A 46 6.14 5.56 -4.67
C HIS A 46 6.81 6.14 -5.93
N HIS A 47 7.99 5.65 -6.29
CA HIS A 47 8.66 5.99 -7.56
C HIS A 47 8.56 4.81 -8.53
N THR A 48 8.93 5.03 -9.79
CA THR A 48 8.75 4.06 -10.89
C THR A 48 9.22 2.65 -10.57
N GLN A 49 10.45 2.49 -10.05
CA GLN A 49 10.97 1.15 -9.72
C GLN A 49 10.22 0.53 -8.54
N GLY A 50 9.91 1.31 -7.51
CA GLY A 50 9.07 0.85 -6.41
C GLY A 50 7.74 0.30 -6.93
N ILE A 51 7.00 1.06 -7.73
CA ILE A 51 5.73 0.59 -8.31
C ILE A 51 5.90 -0.69 -9.12
N ALA A 52 6.96 -0.80 -9.93
CA ALA A 52 7.25 -2.04 -10.67
C ALA A 52 7.50 -3.24 -9.73
N ASP A 53 8.24 -3.05 -8.63
CA ASP A 53 8.43 -4.09 -7.62
C ASP A 53 7.10 -4.50 -6.95
N GLY A 54 6.21 -3.52 -6.72
CA GLY A 54 4.88 -3.76 -6.17
C GLY A 54 4.01 -4.61 -7.10
N VAL A 55 3.99 -4.27 -8.40
CA VAL A 55 3.29 -5.05 -9.43
C VAL A 55 3.88 -6.45 -9.54
N ALA A 56 5.20 -6.61 -9.50
CA ALA A 56 5.84 -7.92 -9.51
C ALA A 56 5.46 -8.78 -8.29
N LEU A 57 5.18 -8.16 -7.14
CA LEU A 57 4.80 -8.86 -5.91
C LEU A 57 3.31 -9.20 -5.82
N PHE A 58 2.44 -8.27 -6.21
CA PHE A 58 0.98 -8.38 -6.01
C PHE A 58 0.20 -8.69 -7.29
N GLY A 59 0.85 -8.62 -8.45
CA GLY A 59 0.22 -8.66 -9.76
C GLY A 59 -0.31 -7.31 -10.22
N ASP A 60 -0.65 -7.20 -11.50
CA ASP A 60 -1.27 -6.01 -12.09
C ASP A 60 -2.65 -5.71 -11.51
N THR A 61 -3.35 -6.75 -11.05
CA THR A 61 -4.66 -6.69 -10.41
C THR A 61 -4.75 -7.74 -9.31
N PHE A 62 -5.54 -7.48 -8.28
CA PHE A 62 -5.91 -8.49 -7.28
C PHE A 62 -7.42 -8.48 -7.06
N THR A 63 -7.96 -9.57 -6.52
CA THR A 63 -9.38 -9.71 -6.18
C THR A 63 -9.57 -9.47 -4.70
N ASN A 64 -10.48 -8.55 -4.35
CA ASN A 64 -10.96 -8.34 -2.98
C ASN A 64 -12.16 -9.25 -2.69
N SER A 65 -12.66 -9.25 -1.45
CA SER A 65 -13.81 -10.07 -1.03
C SER A 65 -15.14 -9.64 -1.66
#